data_AF-A0A0C3AL60-F1
#
_entry.id   AF-A0A0C3AL60-F1
#
_cell.length_a   1.000
_cell.length_b   1.000
_cell.length_c   1.000
_cell.angle_alpha   90.00
_cell.angle_beta   90.00
_cell.angle_gamma   90.00
#
_symmetry.space_group_name_H-M   'P 1'
#
loop_
_entity.id
_entity.type
_entity.pdbx_description
1 polymer ?
#
loop_
_entity_poly.entity_id
_entity_poly.type
_entity_poly.pdbx_seq_one_letter_code
_entity_poly.pdbx_strand_id
1 'polypeptide(L)' 'IDAGGVRGLSQLEIMRTIMHRLGWDNNASGFEESARPCQHFDLIGGSGTGGLLAIMFARLGMSVEEASDEFFTITEEVYK' A
#
# COMPACT_ATOMS: atom_id res chain seq x y z
N ILE A 1 7.39 -4.52 -5.66
CA ILE A 1 7.10 -3.07 -5.73
C ILE A 1 8.39 -2.36 -6.14
N ASP A 2 8.39 -1.67 -7.28
CA ASP A 2 9.64 -1.23 -7.90
C ASP A 2 9.95 0.23 -7.60
N ALA A 3 11.21 0.63 -7.80
CA ALA A 3 11.63 2.00 -7.57
C ALA A 3 11.00 2.95 -8.62
N GLY A 4 10.22 3.93 -8.17
CA GLY A 4 9.47 4.83 -9.06
C GLY A 4 9.64 6.32 -8.77
N GLY A 5 10.19 6.71 -7.61
CA GLY A 5 10.16 8.10 -7.16
C GLY A 5 8.71 8.57 -7.00
N VAL A 6 8.37 9.74 -7.55
CA VAL A 6 6.98 10.25 -7.62
C VAL A 6 6.01 9.31 -8.34
N ARG A 7 6.49 8.38 -9.17
CA ARG A 7 5.63 7.36 -9.81
C ARG A 7 5.19 6.26 -8.84
N GLY A 8 5.65 6.27 -7.58
CA GLY A 8 5.17 5.39 -6.51
C GLY A 8 3.66 5.50 -6.25
N LEU A 9 3.05 6.66 -6.54
CA LEU A 9 1.60 6.88 -6.48
C LEU A 9 0.83 5.92 -7.41
N SER A 10 1.37 5.60 -8.59
CA SER A 10 0.73 4.63 -9.50
C SER A 10 0.69 3.22 -8.91
N GLN A 11 1.72 2.84 -8.15
CA GLN A 11 1.80 1.53 -7.50
C GLN A 11 0.83 1.44 -6.32
N LEU A 12 0.68 2.53 -5.58
CA LEU A 12 -0.34 2.66 -4.53
C LEU A 12 -1.75 2.51 -5.10
N GLU A 13 -2.04 3.14 -6.23
CA GLU A 13 -3.37 3.05 -6.86
C GLU A 13 -3.66 1.65 -7.44
N ILE A 14 -2.64 0.99 -8.00
CA ILE A 14 -2.73 -0.42 -8.40
C ILE A 14 -3.00 -1.30 -7.17
N MET A 15 -2.27 -1.10 -6.07
CA MET A 15 -2.48 -1.85 -4.83
C MET A 15 -3.88 -1.61 -4.27
N ARG A 16 -4.37 -0.36 -4.27
CA ARG A 16 -5.74 0.00 -3.86
C ARG A 16 -6.77 -0.76 -4.67
N THR A 17 -6.60 -0.80 -5.99
CA THR A 17 -7.50 -1.55 -6.89
C THR A 17 -7.49 -3.05 -6.58
N ILE A 18 -6.32 -3.63 -6.31
CA ILE A 18 -6.20 -5.05 -5.93
C ILE A 18 -6.90 -5.30 -4.60
N MET A 19 -6.61 -4.50 -3.58
CA MET A 19 -7.19 -4.64 -2.24
C MET A 19 -8.71 -4.44 -2.25
N HIS A 20 -9.23 -3.48 -3.03
CA HIS A 20 -10.67 -3.29 -3.20
C HIS A 20 -11.33 -4.54 -3.81
N ARG A 21 -10.70 -5.17 -4.82
CA ARG A 21 -11.22 -6.41 -5.42
C ARG A 21 -11.17 -7.58 -4.44
N LEU A 22 -10.09 -7.71 -3.67
CA LEU A 22 -9.97 -8.74 -2.64
C LEU A 22 -10.99 -8.54 -1.50
N GLY A 23 -11.27 -7.29 -1.13
CA GLY A 23 -12.30 -6.95 -0.15
C GLY A 23 -13.71 -7.29 -0.65
N TRP A 24 -13.96 -7.08 -1.94
CA TRP A 24 -15.24 -7.43 -2.58
C TRP A 24 -15.53 -8.94 -2.58
N ASP A 25 -14.53 -9.76 -2.87
CA ASP A 25 -14.70 -11.23 -2.91
C ASP A 25 -14.81 -11.87 -1.52
N ASN A 26 -14.34 -11.19 -0.46
CA ASN A 26 -14.30 -11.73 0.91
C ASN A 26 -15.41 -11.21 1.85
N ASN A 27 -16.18 -10.17 1.48
CA ASN A 27 -17.21 -9.58 2.34
C ASN A 27 -18.63 -9.66 1.75
N ALA A 28 -19.36 -10.73 2.12
CA ALA A 28 -20.84 -10.72 2.14
C ALA A 28 -21.42 -10.03 3.40
N SER A 29 -20.57 -9.60 4.34
CA SER A 29 -20.99 -9.02 5.63
C SER A 29 -20.16 -7.80 6.03
N GLY A 30 -20.39 -6.68 5.35
CA GLY A 30 -20.55 -5.36 5.97
C GLY A 30 -19.51 -4.81 6.96
N PHE A 31 -18.26 -5.27 6.96
CA PHE A 31 -17.21 -4.65 7.78
C PHE A 31 -16.06 -4.16 6.91
N GLU A 32 -16.11 -2.86 6.66
CA GLU A 32 -15.16 -2.00 5.97
C GLU A 32 -13.89 -1.80 6.83
N GLU A 33 -13.35 -2.87 7.43
CA GLU A 33 -12.01 -2.81 7.97
C GLU A 33 -11.08 -2.71 6.76
N SER A 34 -10.45 -1.54 6.56
CA SER A 34 -9.57 -1.28 5.40
C SER A 34 -8.60 -2.44 5.24
N ALA A 35 -8.87 -3.30 4.25
CA ALA A 35 -8.16 -4.55 4.09
C ALA A 35 -6.66 -4.28 4.05
N ARG A 36 -5.92 -4.86 4.99
CA ARG A 36 -4.49 -4.59 5.13
C ARG A 36 -3.73 -5.54 4.20
N PRO A 37 -2.81 -5.07 3.35
CA PRO A 37 -2.10 -5.95 2.42
C PRO A 37 -1.39 -7.13 3.11
N CYS A 38 -0.87 -6.93 4.33
CA CYS A 38 -0.22 -8.01 5.09
C CYS A 38 -1.14 -9.18 5.49
N GLN A 39 -2.47 -9.01 5.40
CA GLN A 39 -3.44 -10.09 5.64
C GLN A 39 -3.69 -10.95 4.40
N HIS A 40 -3.33 -10.45 3.21
CA HIS A 40 -3.61 -11.10 1.92
C HIS A 40 -2.36 -11.58 1.20
N PHE A 41 -1.18 -11.06 1.54
CA PHE A 41 0.09 -11.42 0.91
C PHE A 41 1.05 -12.02 1.93
N ASP A 42 1.43 -13.29 1.73
CA ASP A 42 2.44 -13.98 2.56
C ASP A 42 3.82 -13.32 2.44
N LEU A 43 4.08 -12.64 1.33
CA LEU A 43 5.34 -11.94 1.05
C LEU A 43 5.07 -10.62 0.34
N ILE A 44 5.67 -9.55 0.86
CA ILE A 44 5.69 -8.23 0.22
C ILE A 44 7.14 -7.80 0.08
N GLY A 45 7.57 -7.54 -1.17
CA GLY A 45 8.93 -7.13 -1.48
C GLY A 45 8.96 -5.86 -2.33
N GLY A 46 10.04 -5.09 -2.18
CA GLY A 46 10.28 -3.93 -3.05
C GLY A 46 11.69 -3.37 -2.98
N SER A 47 12.00 -2.48 -3.92
CA SER A 47 13.28 -1.80 -4.05
C SER A 47 13.09 -0.29 -4.19
N GLY A 48 14.03 0.52 -3.67
CA GLY A 48 13.92 1.98 -3.63
C GLY A 48 12.65 2.43 -2.88
N THR A 49 11.86 3.32 -3.48
CA THR A 49 10.56 3.76 -2.93
C THR A 49 9.59 2.60 -2.71
N GLY A 50 9.68 1.54 -3.52
CA GLY A 50 8.88 0.33 -3.34
C GLY A 50 9.27 -0.49 -2.11
N GLY A 51 10.52 -0.37 -1.65
CA GLY A 51 10.98 -0.96 -0.38
C GLY A 51 10.37 -0.26 0.83
N LEU A 52 10.23 1.07 0.77
CA LEU A 52 9.52 1.83 1.80
C LEU A 52 8.04 1.41 1.88
N LEU A 53 7.36 1.30 0.74
CA LEU A 53 5.99 0.78 0.68
C LEU A 53 5.89 -0.65 1.23
N ALA A 54 6.86 -1.52 0.92
CA ALA A 54 6.89 -2.87 1.48
C ALA A 54 6.99 -2.87 3.01
N ILE A 55 7.77 -1.97 3.62
CA ILE A 55 7.86 -1.80 5.08
C ILE A 55 6.53 -1.30 5.66
N MET A 56 5.92 -0.29 5.04
CA MET A 56 4.62 0.25 5.48
C MET A 56 3.55 -0.83 5.51
N PHE A 57 3.45 -1.64 4.45
CA PHE A 57 2.47 -2.71 4.37
C PHE A 57 2.79 -3.89 5.27
N ALA A 58 4.01 -4.45 5.19
CA ALA A 58 4.31 -5.72 5.84
C ALA A 58 4.68 -5.57 7.32
N ARG A 59 5.45 -4.53 7.66
CA ARG A 59 6.03 -4.38 9.00
C ARG A 59 5.24 -3.45 9.90
N LEU A 60 4.72 -2.36 9.33
CA LEU A 60 3.86 -1.42 10.06
C LEU A 60 2.38 -1.82 9.95
N GLY A 61 2.05 -2.71 9.02
CA GLY A 61 0.70 -3.24 8.85
C GLY A 61 -0.27 -2.24 8.25
N MET A 62 0.19 -1.13 7.67
CA MET A 62 -0.66 -0.04 7.19
C MET A 62 -1.64 -0.49 6.10
N SER A 63 -2.83 0.11 6.06
CA SER A 63 -3.72 0.01 4.90
C SER A 63 -3.13 0.75 3.70
N VAL A 64 -3.76 0.60 2.52
CA VAL A 64 -3.31 1.30 1.32
C VAL A 64 -3.49 2.81 1.43
N GLU A 65 -4.54 3.23 2.12
CA GLU A 65 -4.88 4.64 2.40
C GLU A 65 -3.86 5.25 3.36
N GLU A 66 -3.62 4.59 4.50
CA GLU A 66 -2.61 5.02 5.49
C GLU A 66 -1.23 5.16 4.85
N ALA A 67 -0.81 4.15 4.07
CA ALA A 67 0.48 4.18 3.39
C ALA A 67 0.54 5.25 2.28
N SER A 68 -0.58 5.57 1.63
CA SER A 68 -0.63 6.60 0.59
C SER A 68 -0.40 7.99 1.18
N ASP A 69 -1.08 8.31 2.28
CA ASP A 69 -0.95 9.61 2.94
C ASP A 69 0.47 9.80 3.48
N GLU A 70 1.05 8.77 4.11
CA GLU A 70 2.42 8.89 4.62
C GLU A 70 3.49 8.88 3.53
N PHE A 71 3.28 8.11 2.47
CA PHE A 71 4.18 8.15 1.32
C PHE A 71 4.18 9.54 0.69
N PHE A 72 3.02 10.19 0.57
CA PHE A 72 2.93 11.57 0.06
C PHE A 72 3.75 12.53 0.93
N THR A 73 3.52 12.52 2.26
CA THR A 73 4.27 13.35 3.23
C THR A 73 5.78 13.16 3.11
N ILE A 74 6.26 11.91 3.11
CA ILE A 74 7.68 11.61 2.99
C ILE A 74 8.24 12.10 1.65
N THR A 75 7.51 11.90 0.55
CA THR A 75 7.98 12.36 -0.76
C THR A 75 8.06 13.89 -0.85
N GLU A 76 7.12 14.62 -0.27
CA GLU A 76 7.20 16.09 -0.21
C GLU A 76 8.40 16.56 0.62
N GLU A 77 8.72 15.88 1.73
CA GLU A 77 9.86 16.27 2.56
C GLU A 77 11.22 15.93 1.93
N VAL A 78 11.32 14.77 1.27
CA VAL A 78 12.57 14.27 0.69
C VAL A 78 12.91 14.93 -0.64
N TYR A 79 11.89 15.25 -1.46
CA TYR A 79 12.09 15.83 -2.79
C TYR A 79 11.87 17.36 -2.85
N LYS A 80 11.94 18.03 -1.69
CA LYS A 80 12.01 19.50 -1.58
C LYS A 80 13.19 20.10 -2.34
#